data_AF-A0A5J4QLM3-F1
#
_entry.id   AF-A0A5J4QLM3-F1
#
_cell.length_a   1.000
_cell.length_b   1.000
_cell.length_c   1.000
_cell.angle_alpha   90.00
_cell.angle_beta   90.00
_cell.angle_gamma   90.00
#
_symmetry.space_group_name_H-M   'P 1'
#
loop_
_entity.id
_entity.type
_entity.pdbx_description
1 polymer ?
#
loop_
_entity_poly.entity_id
_entity_poly.type
_entity_poly.pdbx_seq_one_letter_code
_entity_poly.pdbx_strand_id
1 'polypeptide(L)' 'KYLNECTLYVTVEPCVMCAGAIAWAQIGRLVYGAEDEKRGYQNFAPQALHPKTTVVKGFLADECACRMKAFFATKR' A
#
# COMPACT_ATOMS: atom_id res chain seq x y z
N LYS A 1 21.99 2.87 -0.83
CA LYS A 1 21.47 3.46 0.43
C LYS A 1 19.95 3.56 0.41
N TYR A 2 19.36 3.99 -0.71
CA TYR A 2 17.90 4.03 -0.91
C TYR A 2 17.43 2.90 -1.83
N LEU A 3 16.12 2.68 -1.87
CA LEU A 3 15.44 1.65 -2.68
C LEU A 3 14.71 2.26 -3.89
N ASN A 4 15.25 3.33 -4.45
CA ASN A 4 14.65 4.13 -5.52
C ASN A 4 14.50 3.42 -6.86
N GLU A 5 15.16 2.28 -7.05
CA GLU A 5 15.00 1.40 -8.23
C GLU A 5 14.12 0.17 -7.93
N CYS A 6 13.68 0.01 -6.68
CA CYS A 6 12.86 -1.13 -6.27
C CYS A 6 11.36 -0.84 -6.45
N THR A 7 10.62 -1.91 -6.70
CA THR A 7 9.16 -1.92 -6.67
C THR A 7 8.67 -2.70 -5.46
N LEU A 8 7.89 -2.05 -4.59
CA LEU A 8 7.21 -2.71 -3.46
C LEU A 8 5.81 -3.12 -3.88
N TYR A 9 5.53 -4.42 -3.84
CA TYR A 9 4.20 -4.97 -4.01
C TYR A 9 3.58 -5.28 -2.64
N VAL A 10 2.36 -4.81 -2.41
CA VAL A 10 1.59 -5.09 -1.19
C VAL A 10 0.13 -5.34 -1.55
N THR A 11 -0.52 -6.35 -0.98
CA THR A 11 -1.87 -6.74 -1.38
C THR A 11 -2.94 -5.72 -0.97
N VAL A 12 -2.69 -4.95 0.09
CA VAL A 12 -3.61 -3.93 0.61
C VAL A 12 -2.89 -2.60 0.70
N GLU A 13 -3.62 -1.51 0.50
CA GLU A 13 -3.14 -0.15 0.67
C GLU A 13 -2.36 0.02 1.99
N PRO A 14 -1.13 0.56 1.94
CA PRO A 14 -0.34 0.76 3.15
C PRO A 14 -1.00 1.79 4.07
N CYS A 15 -0.91 1.57 5.38
CA CYS A 15 -1.31 2.59 6.35
C CYS A 15 -0.28 3.73 6.43
N VAL A 16 -0.60 4.79 7.18
CA VAL A 16 0.28 5.97 7.35
C VAL A 16 1.68 5.58 7.84
N MET A 17 1.80 4.61 8.76
CA MET A 17 3.09 4.12 9.25
C MET A 17 3.94 3.54 8.10
N CYS A 18 3.35 2.65 7.30
CA CYS A 18 4.03 2.03 6.17
C CYS A 18 4.37 3.07 5.08
N ALA A 19 3.46 4.00 4.78
CA ALA A 19 3.72 5.06 3.82
C ALA A 19 4.93 5.94 4.23
N GLY A 20 5.04 6.28 5.51
CA GLY A 20 6.22 6.99 6.04
C GLY A 20 7.50 6.18 5.88
N ALA A 21 7.48 4.87 6.19
CA ALA A 21 8.65 4.00 5.99
C ALA A 21 9.06 3.92 4.51
N ILE A 22 8.09 3.82 3.60
CA ILE A 22 8.31 3.81 2.15
C ILE A 22 8.96 5.12 1.70
N ALA A 23 8.55 6.26 2.25
CA ALA A 23 9.15 7.55 1.95
C ALA A 23 10.60 7.66 2.44
N TRP A 24 10.89 7.22 3.67
CA TRP A 24 12.24 7.20 4.22
C TRP A 24 13.20 6.28 3.44
N ALA A 25 12.69 5.13 2.96
CA ALA A 25 13.43 4.24 2.09
C ALA A 25 13.56 4.77 0.64
N GLN A 26 12.81 5.81 0.28
CA GLN A 26 12.67 6.37 -1.06
C GLN A 26 12.37 5.30 -2.11
N ILE A 27 11.40 4.42 -1.85
CA ILE A 27 11.04 3.36 -2.82
C ILE A 27 10.59 4.01 -4.14
N GLY A 28 11.08 3.48 -5.27
CA GLY A 28 10.79 4.03 -6.59
C GLY A 28 9.32 3.85 -7.01
N ARG A 29 8.77 2.65 -6.74
CA ARG A 29 7.40 2.31 -7.11
C ARG A 29 6.69 1.53 -6.01
N LEU A 30 5.50 1.97 -5.65
CA LEU A 30 4.56 1.26 -4.79
C LEU A 30 3.43 0.71 -5.67
N VAL A 31 3.18 -0.59 -5.57
CA VAL A 31 2.06 -1.26 -6.22
C VAL A 31 1.20 -1.89 -5.14
N TYR A 32 -0.09 -1.56 -5.11
CA TYR A 32 -1.03 -2.22 -4.21
C TYR A 32 -2.34 -2.62 -4.87
N GLY A 33 -2.96 -3.65 -4.28
CA GLY A 33 -4.20 -4.25 -4.77
C GLY A 33 -5.44 -3.59 -4.22
N ALA A 34 -5.93 -4.09 -3.09
CA ALA A 34 -7.15 -3.62 -2.45
C ALA A 34 -6.92 -2.30 -1.71
N GLU A 35 -7.89 -1.39 -1.78
CA GLU A 35 -7.90 -0.16 -0.99
C GLU A 35 -8.28 -0.45 0.48
N ASP A 36 -7.82 0.40 1.40
CA ASP A 36 -8.19 0.32 2.82
C ASP A 36 -8.91 1.60 3.25
N GLU A 37 -10.24 1.58 3.14
CA GLU A 37 -11.10 2.71 3.54
C GLU A 37 -10.90 3.14 5.01
N LYS A 38 -10.49 2.21 5.89
CA LYS A 38 -10.41 2.46 7.34
C LYS A 38 -9.06 3.00 7.77
N ARG A 39 -7.97 2.55 7.15
CA ARG A 39 -6.59 2.82 7.61
C ARG A 39 -5.61 3.18 6.50
N GLY A 40 -6.07 3.24 5.25
CA GLY A 40 -5.26 3.58 4.09
C GLY A 40 -4.63 4.97 4.21
N TYR A 41 -3.35 5.08 3.85
CA TYR A 41 -2.62 6.35 3.97
C TYR A 41 -3.25 7.48 3.16
N GLN A 42 -3.99 7.17 2.08
CA GLN A 42 -4.58 8.19 1.23
C GLN A 42 -5.63 9.05 1.96
N ASN A 43 -6.34 8.46 2.91
CA ASN A 43 -7.39 9.15 3.66
C ASN A 43 -6.83 10.05 4.77
N PHE A 44 -5.64 9.76 5.28
CA PHE A 44 -5.09 10.45 6.47
C PHE A 44 -3.85 11.29 6.16
N ALA A 45 -3.03 10.85 5.21
CA ALA A 45 -1.77 11.49 4.85
C ALA A 45 -1.44 11.24 3.37
N PRO A 46 -2.19 11.82 2.42
CA PRO A 46 -2.03 11.57 0.98
C PRO A 46 -0.65 11.97 0.44
N GLN A 47 0.08 12.82 1.16
CA GLN A 47 1.45 13.26 0.84
C GLN A 47 2.53 12.53 1.66
N ALA A 48 2.19 11.42 2.33
CA ALA A 48 3.15 10.69 3.17
C ALA A 48 4.29 10.03 2.38
N LEU A 49 4.12 9.81 1.07
CA LEU A 49 5.12 9.20 0.21
C LEU A 49 6.16 10.22 -0.27
N HIS A 50 7.34 9.73 -0.64
CA HIS A 50 8.34 10.57 -1.27
C HIS A 50 7.83 11.07 -2.64
N PRO A 51 8.04 12.34 -3.04
CA PRO A 51 7.47 12.91 -4.28
C PRO A 51 7.85 12.18 -5.57
N LYS A 52 8.97 11.44 -5.56
CA LYS A 52 9.43 10.62 -6.69
C LYS A 52 8.86 9.20 -6.71
N THR A 53 8.17 8.77 -5.65
CA THR A 53 7.57 7.44 -5.59
C THR A 53 6.34 7.39 -6.49
N THR A 54 6.36 6.50 -7.47
CA THR A 54 5.20 6.24 -8.34
C THR A 54 4.27 5.24 -7.67
N VAL A 55 2.96 5.45 -7.80
CA VAL A 55 1.94 4.61 -7.15
C VAL A 55 1.05 3.97 -8.20
N VAL A 56 0.90 2.66 -8.14
CA VAL A 56 -0.08 1.89 -8.92
C VAL A 56 -1.06 1.23 -7.96
N LYS A 57 -2.34 1.50 -8.17
CA LYS A 57 -3.44 1.02 -7.33
C LYS A 57 -4.27 0.01 -8.10
N GLY A 58 -5.01 -0.84 -7.39
CA GLY A 58 -5.97 -1.75 -8.00
C GLY A 58 -5.34 -3.00 -8.63
N PHE A 59 -4.06 -3.29 -8.35
CA PHE A 59 -3.39 -4.47 -8.90
C PHE A 59 -3.99 -5.76 -8.32
N LEU A 60 -4.75 -6.52 -9.12
CA LEU A 60 -5.51 -7.68 -8.66
C LEU A 60 -6.41 -7.33 -7.45
N ALA A 61 -7.07 -6.18 -7.49
CA ALA A 61 -7.85 -5.64 -6.36
C ALA A 61 -8.87 -6.64 -5.81
N ASP A 62 -9.63 -7.29 -6.69
CA ASP A 62 -10.67 -8.23 -6.32
C ASP A 62 -10.10 -9.47 -5.61
N GLU A 63 -8.99 -10.02 -6.10
CA GLU A 63 -8.32 -11.16 -5.48
C GLU A 63 -7.75 -10.78 -4.11
N CYS A 64 -7.12 -9.61 -4.00
CA CYS A 64 -6.56 -9.11 -2.75
C CYS A 64 -7.67 -8.89 -1.70
N ALA A 65 -8.78 -8.27 -2.10
CA ALA A 65 -9.92 -8.02 -1.23
C ALA A 65 -10.62 -9.32 -0.82
N CYS A 66 -10.78 -10.27 -1.74
CA CYS A 66 -11.36 -11.59 -1.47
C CYS A 66 -10.56 -12.35 -0.41
N ARG A 67 -9.22 -12.38 -0.53
CA ARG A 67 -8.34 -13.01 0.48
C ARG A 67 -8.51 -12.38 1.87
N MET A 68 -8.57 -11.05 1.95
CA MET A 68 -8.76 -10.35 3.22
C MET A 68 -10.14 -10.66 3.84
N LYS A 69 -11.21 -10.65 3.03
CA LYS A 69 -12.56 -11.01 3.48
C LYS A 69 -12.64 -12.46 3.97
N ALA A 70 -12.04 -13.40 3.24
CA ALA A 70 -12.00 -14.81 3.61
C ALA A 70 -11.26 -15.04 4.93
N PHE A 71 -10.13 -14.35 5.15
CA PHE A 71 -9.40 -14.41 6.42
C PHE A 71 -10.28 -13.98 7.60
N PHE A 72 -10.96 -12.84 7.51
CA PHE A 72 -11.81 -12.37 8.60
C PHE A 72 -13.11 -13.18 8.77
N ALA A 73 -13.64 -13.78 7.71
CA ALA A 73 -14.81 -14.65 7.80
C ALA A 73 -14.55 -15.89 8.66
N THR A 74 -13.31 -16.41 8.66
CA THR A 74 -12.93 -17.61 9.43
C THR A 74 -12.54 -17.33 10.89
N LYS A 75 -12.43 -16.05 11.27
CA LYS A 75 -12.00 -15.60 12.61
C LYS A 75 -13.10 -14.88 13.38
N ARG A 76 -14.32 -14.88 12.85
CA ARG A 76 -15.51 -14.25 13.43
C ARG A 76 -16.52 -15.29 13.87
#